data_AF-A0A7V9D6C2-F1
#
_entry.id   AF-A0A7V9D6C2-F1
#
_cell.length_a   1.000
_cell.length_b   1.000
_cell.length_c   1.000
_cell.angle_alpha   90.00
_cell.angle_beta   90.00
_cell.angle_gamma   90.00
#
_symmetry.space_group_name_H-M   'P 1'
#
loop_
_entity.id
_entity.type
_entity.pdbx_description
1 polymer ?
#
loop_
_entity_poly.entity_id
_entity_poly.type
_entity_poly.pdbx_seq_one_letter_code
_entity_poly.pdbx_strand_id
1 'polypeptide(L)'
;MGFSDIKEAVTWLEKANTDLEPELLSAQAAREQLALYARAEKLTAYGTTVLARRLDDASEVARLTGVSVGRAKAVVDTGKALTEADEVRDAFK
;
A
#
# COMPACT_ATOMS: atom_id res chain seq x y z
N MET A 1 -8.64 14.79 9.07
CA MET A 1 -8.68 14.00 7.82
C MET A 1 -7.41 13.18 7.80
N GLY A 2 -7.46 11.84 7.76
CA GLY A 2 -6.32 10.92 8.05
C GLY A 2 -5.09 10.99 7.13
N PHE A 3 -4.97 12.05 6.32
CA PHE A 3 -3.82 12.32 5.47
C PHE A 3 -2.57 12.74 6.28
N SER A 4 -2.75 13.37 7.45
CA SER A 4 -1.65 13.63 8.40
C SER A 4 -0.99 12.34 8.87
N ASP A 5 -1.81 11.35 9.20
CA ASP A 5 -1.36 10.11 9.82
C ASP A 5 -0.62 9.23 8.79
N ILE A 6 -1.08 9.25 7.53
CA ILE A 6 -0.36 8.61 6.41
C ILE A 6 1.00 9.26 6.16
N LYS A 7 1.08 10.60 6.17
CA LYS A 7 2.37 11.30 6.01
C LYS A 7 3.35 10.92 7.12
N GLU A 8 2.88 10.93 8.36
CA GLU A 8 3.70 10.53 9.50
C GLU A 8 4.16 9.07 9.39
N ALA A 9 3.26 8.15 9.03
CA ALA A 9 3.62 6.75 8.81
C ALA A 9 4.67 6.57 7.71
N VAL A 10 4.58 7.33 6.60
CA VAL A 10 5.61 7.33 5.55
C VAL A 10 6.94 7.82 6.10
N THR A 11 6.97 8.92 6.85
CA THR A 11 8.20 9.41 7.49
C THR A 11 8.82 8.38 8.43
N TRP A 12 8.02 7.64 9.20
CA TRP A 12 8.54 6.57 10.05
C TRP A 12 9.10 5.39 9.26
N LEU A 13 8.46 5.01 8.15
CA LEU A 13 8.99 3.99 7.24
C LEU A 13 10.29 4.42 6.56
N GLU A 14 10.40 5.68 6.14
CA GLU A 14 11.63 6.24 5.55
C GLU A 14 12.80 6.19 6.54
N LYS A 15 12.56 6.54 7.81
CA LYS A 15 13.56 6.42 8.88
C LYS A 15 13.97 4.95 9.10
N ALA A 16 12.99 4.05 9.26
CA ALA A 16 13.26 2.63 9.45
C ALA A 16 14.06 2.01 8.29
N ASN A 17 13.83 2.47 7.06
CA ASN A 17 14.58 2.00 5.88
C ASN A 17 16.00 2.58 5.83
N THR A 18 16.20 3.80 6.32
CA THR A 18 17.53 4.44 6.36
C THR A 18 18.47 3.70 7.31
N ASP A 19 17.93 3.23 8.45
CA ASP A 19 18.67 2.50 9.48
C ASP A 19 18.64 0.96 9.29
N LEU A 20 18.14 0.47 8.15
CA LEU A 20 18.02 -0.96 7.89
C LEU A 20 19.38 -1.56 7.52
N GLU A 21 19.92 -2.38 8.42
CA GLU A 21 21.17 -3.14 8.24
C GLU A 21 20.89 -4.65 8.35
N PRO A 22 20.46 -5.33 7.26
CA PRO A 22 20.03 -6.72 7.30
C PRO A 22 21.07 -7.69 7.86
N GLU A 23 22.35 -7.43 7.63
CA GLU A 23 23.48 -8.24 8.07
C GLU A 23 23.68 -8.18 9.60
N LEU A 24 23.17 -7.15 10.27
CA LEU A 24 23.19 -7.01 11.72
C LEU A 24 21.95 -7.63 12.40
N LEU A 25 20.92 -7.99 11.62
CA LEU A 25 19.72 -8.60 12.15
C LEU A 25 19.91 -10.09 12.39
N SER A 26 19.36 -10.59 13.50
CA SER A 26 19.12 -12.02 13.63
C SER A 26 18.09 -12.46 12.58
N ALA A 27 18.15 -13.73 12.16
CA ALA A 27 17.16 -14.29 11.24
C ALA A 27 15.71 -14.15 11.77
N GLN A 28 15.52 -14.16 13.09
CA GLN A 28 14.20 -13.96 13.69
C GLN A 28 13.72 -12.51 13.54
N ALA A 29 14.56 -11.54 13.90
CA ALA A 29 14.25 -10.13 13.75
C ALA A 29 13.97 -9.75 12.29
N ALA A 30 14.73 -10.31 11.34
CA ALA A 30 14.48 -10.11 9.91
C ALA A 30 13.10 -10.62 9.47
N ARG A 31 12.65 -11.79 9.97
CA ARG A 31 11.29 -12.31 9.68
C ARG A 31 10.19 -11.41 10.25
N GLU A 32 10.37 -10.96 11.48
CA GLU A 32 9.40 -10.08 12.15
C GLU A 32 9.28 -8.74 11.42
N GLN A 33 10.41 -8.13 11.06
CA GLN A 33 10.43 -6.88 10.32
C GLN A 33 9.85 -7.06 8.90
N LEU A 34 10.15 -8.17 8.23
CA LEU A 34 9.54 -8.49 6.93
C LEU A 34 8.01 -8.65 7.03
N ALA A 35 7.50 -9.26 8.10
CA ALA A 35 6.07 -9.39 8.34
C ALA A 35 5.39 -8.00 8.54
N LEU A 36 6.09 -7.06 9.17
CA LEU A 36 5.63 -5.67 9.30
C LEU A 36 5.57 -4.96 7.94
N TYR A 37 6.59 -5.11 7.09
CA TYR A 37 6.56 -4.57 5.73
C TYR A 37 5.40 -5.16 4.91
N ALA A 38 5.20 -6.48 4.99
CA ALA A 38 4.08 -7.14 4.30
C ALA A 38 2.71 -6.61 4.78
N ARG A 39 2.58 -6.30 6.08
CA ARG A 39 1.37 -5.67 6.61
C ARG A 39 1.20 -4.24 6.09
N ALA A 40 2.27 -3.44 6.07
CA ALA A 40 2.25 -2.09 5.53
C ALA A 40 1.85 -2.07 4.04
N GLU A 41 2.42 -2.99 3.24
CA GLU A 41 2.08 -3.13 1.82
C GLU A 41 0.60 -3.44 1.59
N LYS A 42 -0.01 -4.31 2.40
CA LYS A 42 -1.45 -4.60 2.32
C LYS A 42 -2.30 -3.36 2.59
N LEU A 43 -1.94 -2.58 3.62
CA LEU A 43 -2.67 -1.38 3.99
C LEU A 43 -2.56 -0.29 2.91
N THR A 44 -1.36 -0.07 2.37
CA THR A 44 -1.15 0.91 1.30
C THR A 44 -1.81 0.46 0.00
N ALA A 45 -1.76 -0.84 -0.35
CA ALA A 45 -2.44 -1.39 -1.52
C ALA A 45 -3.96 -1.18 -1.46
N TYR A 46 -4.59 -1.37 -0.30
CA TYR A 46 -6.01 -1.07 -0.11
C TYR A 46 -6.31 0.42 -0.34
N GLY A 47 -5.55 1.31 0.34
CA GLY A 47 -5.72 2.76 0.19
C GLY A 47 -5.54 3.22 -1.26
N THR A 48 -4.50 2.74 -1.93
CA THR A 48 -4.24 3.00 -3.35
C THR A 48 -5.40 2.52 -4.22
N THR A 49 -5.93 1.32 -3.98
CA THR A 49 -7.04 0.76 -4.77
C THR A 49 -8.32 1.58 -4.63
N VAL A 50 -8.66 1.97 -3.40
CA VAL A 50 -9.86 2.78 -3.13
C VAL A 50 -9.72 4.21 -3.70
N LEU A 51 -8.53 4.79 -3.72
CA LEU A 51 -8.28 6.10 -4.34
C LEU A 51 -8.18 6.01 -5.86
N ALA A 52 -7.58 4.95 -6.40
CA ALA A 52 -7.47 4.72 -7.85
C ALA A 52 -8.85 4.63 -8.50
N ARG A 53 -9.82 3.95 -7.85
CA ARG A 53 -11.21 3.93 -8.32
C ARG A 53 -11.83 5.33 -8.38
N ARG A 54 -11.44 6.22 -7.46
CA ARG A 54 -11.98 7.58 -7.37
C ARG A 54 -11.39 8.46 -8.46
N LEU A 55 -10.14 8.25 -8.82
CA LEU A 55 -9.49 8.92 -9.95
C LEU A 55 -10.01 8.39 -11.30
N ASP A 56 -10.28 7.09 -11.39
CA ASP A 56 -10.72 6.39 -12.61
C ASP A 56 -9.82 6.65 -13.84
N ASP A 57 -8.53 6.92 -13.58
CA ASP A 57 -7.51 7.17 -14.61
C ASP A 57 -6.28 6.29 -14.34
N ALA A 58 -6.13 5.24 -15.15
CA ALA A 58 -5.01 4.32 -15.04
C ALA A 58 -3.65 4.98 -15.36
N SER A 59 -3.62 6.01 -16.20
CA SER A 59 -2.38 6.72 -16.53
C SER A 59 -1.94 7.60 -15.37
N GLU A 60 -2.88 8.29 -14.73
CA GLU A 60 -2.60 9.06 -13.52
C GLU A 60 -2.17 8.16 -12.37
N VAL A 61 -2.86 7.04 -12.14
CA VAL A 61 -2.49 6.07 -11.10
C VAL A 61 -1.09 5.49 -11.35
N ALA A 62 -0.76 5.13 -12.59
CA ALA A 62 0.59 4.66 -12.95
C ALA A 62 1.66 5.73 -12.63
N ARG A 63 1.41 6.98 -13.01
CA ARG A 63 2.32 8.10 -12.74
C ARG A 63 2.55 8.34 -11.25
N LEU A 64 1.50 8.28 -10.44
CA LEU A 64 1.57 8.55 -8.99
C LEU A 64 2.20 7.41 -8.18
N THR A 65 2.00 6.16 -8.62
CA THR A 65 2.44 4.97 -7.87
C THR A 65 3.71 4.34 -8.40
N GLY A 66 4.17 4.75 -9.58
CA GLY A 66 5.39 4.23 -10.22
C GLY A 66 5.23 2.83 -10.82
N VAL A 67 4.00 2.31 -10.93
CA VAL A 67 3.75 1.00 -11.57
C VAL A 67 3.43 1.14 -13.05
N SER A 68 3.50 0.04 -13.80
CA SER A 68 3.11 0.03 -15.22
C SER A 68 1.63 0.35 -15.41
N VAL A 69 1.27 0.93 -16.56
CA VAL A 69 -0.13 1.25 -16.90
C VAL A 69 -1.04 0.02 -16.85
N GLY A 70 -0.55 -1.15 -17.26
CA GLY A 70 -1.30 -2.41 -17.15
C GLY A 70 -1.64 -2.78 -15.69
N ARG A 71 -0.68 -2.60 -14.76
CA ARG A 71 -0.91 -2.82 -13.33
C ARG A 71 -1.83 -1.76 -12.74
N ALA A 72 -1.68 -0.49 -13.14
CA ALA A 72 -2.55 0.59 -12.71
C ALA A 72 -4.00 0.37 -13.16
N LYS A 73 -4.22 -0.11 -14.41
CA LYS A 73 -5.54 -0.50 -14.91
C LYS A 73 -6.15 -1.59 -14.03
N ALA A 74 -5.39 -2.65 -13.72
CA ALA A 74 -5.87 -3.72 -12.85
C ALA A 74 -6.27 -3.22 -11.45
N VAL A 75 -5.53 -2.25 -10.89
CA VAL A 75 -5.85 -1.60 -9.61
C VAL A 75 -7.16 -0.80 -9.70
N VAL A 76 -7.34 0.00 -10.76
CA VAL A 76 -8.60 0.74 -10.99
C VAL A 76 -9.78 -0.20 -11.13
N ASP A 77 -9.64 -1.24 -11.95
CA ASP A 77 -10.69 -2.24 -12.19
C ASP A 77 -11.02 -3.02 -10.90
N THR A 78 -10.02 -3.38 -10.10
CA THR A 78 -10.21 -3.98 -8.76
C THR A 78 -10.97 -3.04 -7.84
N GLY A 79 -10.66 -1.74 -7.85
CA GLY A 79 -11.34 -0.74 -7.05
C GLY A 79 -12.83 -0.57 -7.41
N LYS A 80 -13.19 -0.77 -8.68
CA LYS A 80 -14.59 -0.82 -9.15
C LYS A 80 -15.28 -2.09 -8.68
N ALA A 81 -14.65 -3.26 -8.83
CA ALA A 81 -15.21 -4.51 -8.31
C ALA A 81 -15.43 -4.46 -6.78
N LEU A 82 -14.56 -3.76 -6.05
CA LEU A 82 -14.68 -3.58 -4.60
C LEU A 82 -15.94 -2.82 -4.16
N THR A 83 -16.54 -1.97 -5.01
CA THR A 83 -17.82 -1.32 -4.70
C THR A 83 -19.01 -2.27 -4.77
N GLU A 84 -18.86 -3.37 -5.49
CA GLU A 84 -19.95 -4.32 -5.77
C GLU A 84 -19.94 -5.51 -4.80
N ALA A 85 -18.87 -5.67 -4.01
CA ALA A 85 -18.69 -6.76 -3.06
C ALA A 85 -18.65 -6.25 -1.61
N ASP A 86 -19.80 -6.27 -0.93
CA ASP A 86 -19.94 -5.84 0.47
C ASP A 86 -18.99 -6.60 1.43
N GLU A 87 -18.73 -7.88 1.15
CA GLU A 87 -17.89 -8.77 1.97
C GLU A 87 -16.41 -8.33 2.04
N VAL A 88 -15.88 -7.69 0.98
CA VAL A 88 -14.45 -7.30 0.95
C VAL A 88 -14.19 -6.06 1.80
N ARG A 89 -15.22 -5.23 2.00
CA ARG A 89 -15.13 -4.03 2.85
C ARG A 89 -14.92 -4.37 4.33
N ASP A 90 -15.39 -5.53 4.78
CA ASP A 90 -15.29 -5.98 6.16
C ASP A 90 -13.91 -6.59 6.50
N ALA A 91 -13.18 -7.12 5.52
CA ALA A 91 -11.83 -7.65 5.72
C ALA A 91 -10.76 -6.59 6.05
N PHE A 92 -11.09 -5.31 5.88
CA PHE A 92 -10.22 -4.16 6.14
C PHE A 92 -10.77 -3.20 7.21
N LYS A 93 -11.87 -3.56 7.90
CA LYS A 93 -12.31 -2.91 9.14
C LYS A 93 -11.53 -3.44 10.34
#